data_AF-A0A4U9W9Z9-F1
#
_entry.id   AF-A0A4U9W9Z9-F1
#
_cell.length_a   1.000
_cell.length_b   1.000
_cell.length_c   1.000
_cell.angle_alpha   90.00
_cell.angle_beta   90.00
_cell.angle_gamma   90.00
#
_symmetry.space_group_name_H-M   'P 1'
#
loop_
_entity.id
_entity.type
_entity.pdbx_description
1 polymer ?
#
loop_
_entity_poly.entity_id
_entity_poly.type
_entity_poly.pdbx_seq_one_letter_code
_entity_poly.pdbx_strand_id
1 'polypeptide(L)'
;MSISTISSSISRLQKEIADIHHKISLETKKESDCNSRIGQIERSITKSTSLNTLKSKSAEVQRKQGEIAKIQVKKADLYKTLSGKEGQLLKVKQDLLKEEEKERKKQTIADERERKKTCRDRKKTTKRAN
;
A
#
# COMPACT_ATOMS: atom_id res chain seq x y z
N MET A 1 -8.54 11.96 -18.01
CA MET A 1 -7.17 11.41 -18.02
C MET A 1 -7.19 10.14 -18.85
N SER A 2 -6.14 9.82 -19.59
CA SER A 2 -6.09 8.54 -20.31
C SER A 2 -5.90 7.38 -19.32
N ILE A 3 -6.40 6.20 -19.67
CA ILE A 3 -6.24 4.96 -18.90
C ILE A 3 -4.77 4.75 -18.51
N SER A 4 -3.84 4.98 -19.44
CA SER A 4 -2.39 4.87 -19.21
C SER A 4 -1.86 5.80 -18.09
N THR A 5 -2.36 7.03 -18.00
CA THR A 5 -1.99 7.97 -16.93
C THR A 5 -2.51 7.49 -15.56
N ILE A 6 -3.73 6.93 -15.53
CA ILE A 6 -4.34 6.40 -14.31
C ILE A 6 -3.58 5.15 -13.85
N SER A 7 -3.27 4.22 -14.75
CA SER A 7 -2.47 3.02 -14.45
C SER A 7 -1.08 3.37 -13.93
N SER A 8 -0.41 4.35 -14.54
CA SER A 8 0.91 4.82 -14.07
C SER A 8 0.83 5.40 -12.65
N SER A 9 -0.25 6.11 -12.33
CA SER A 9 -0.49 6.67 -11.00
C SER A 9 -0.74 5.57 -9.96
N ILE A 10 -1.48 4.51 -10.34
CA ILE A 10 -1.67 3.31 -9.51
C ILE A 10 -0.33 2.66 -9.19
N SER A 11 0.53 2.43 -10.19
CA SER A 11 1.83 1.80 -9.97
C SER A 11 2.74 2.63 -9.04
N ARG A 12 2.69 3.97 -9.15
CA ARG A 12 3.44 4.86 -8.24
C ARG A 12 2.93 4.73 -6.81
N LEU A 13 1.61 4.84 -6.60
CA LEU A 13 1.00 4.72 -5.28
C LEU A 13 1.25 3.34 -4.65
N GLN A 14 1.24 2.28 -5.44
CA GLN A 14 1.58 0.93 -4.96
C GLN A 14 3.03 0.80 -4.49
N LYS A 15 3.99 1.42 -5.21
CA LYS A 15 5.39 1.47 -4.77
C LYS A 15 5.53 2.23 -3.46
N GLU A 16 4.90 3.40 -3.36
CA GLU A 16 4.92 4.20 -2.13
C GLU A 16 4.33 3.44 -0.93
N ILE A 17 3.22 2.70 -1.13
CA ILE A 17 2.62 1.84 -0.12
C ILE A 17 3.61 0.74 0.31
N ALA A 18 4.26 0.08 -0.65
CA ALA A 18 5.27 -0.95 -0.36
C ALA A 18 6.46 -0.37 0.44
N ASP A 19 6.91 0.82 0.09
CA ASP A 19 7.99 1.52 0.82
C ASP A 19 7.56 1.86 2.26
N ILE A 20 6.32 2.27 2.47
CA ILE A 20 5.78 2.53 3.81
C ILE A 20 5.70 1.23 4.62
N HIS A 21 5.23 0.12 4.02
CA HIS A 21 5.24 -1.19 4.67
C HIS A 21 6.66 -1.62 5.06
N HIS A 22 7.64 -1.41 4.18
CA HIS A 22 9.03 -1.70 4.49
C HIS A 22 9.53 -0.89 5.69
N LYS A 23 9.23 0.41 5.75
CA LYS A 23 9.57 1.26 6.89
C LYS A 23 8.92 0.78 8.19
N ILE A 24 7.64 0.37 8.15
CA ILE A 24 6.95 -0.20 9.32
C ILE A 24 7.63 -1.48 9.80
N SER A 25 8.06 -2.35 8.88
CA SER A 25 8.79 -3.58 9.21
C SER A 25 10.13 -3.28 9.87
N LEU A 26 10.87 -2.28 9.39
CA LEU A 26 12.13 -1.85 10.00
C LEU A 26 11.93 -1.31 11.42
N GLU A 27 10.91 -0.49 11.64
CA GLU A 27 10.59 0.01 12.99
C GLU A 27 10.10 -1.11 13.91
N THR A 28 9.33 -2.07 13.39
CA THR A 28 8.89 -3.26 14.16
C THR A 28 10.07 -4.15 14.56
N LYS A 29 11.09 -4.29 13.69
CA LYS A 29 12.32 -4.98 14.05
C LYS A 29 13.04 -4.27 15.20
N LYS A 30 13.19 -2.94 15.15
CA LYS A 30 13.81 -2.15 16.22
C LYS A 30 13.06 -2.30 17.55
N GLU A 31 11.73 -2.30 17.52
CA GLU A 31 10.89 -2.56 18.70
C GLU A 31 11.16 -3.94 19.29
N SER A 32 11.22 -4.97 18.44
CA SER A 32 11.54 -6.35 18.84
C SER A 32 12.93 -6.47 19.47
N ASP A 33 13.94 -5.81 18.89
CA ASP A 33 15.30 -5.81 19.41
C ASP A 33 15.37 -5.16 20.82
N CYS A 34 14.65 -4.04 21.02
CA CYS A 34 14.54 -3.39 22.33
C CYS A 34 13.85 -4.29 23.36
N ASN A 35 12.73 -4.93 22.98
CA ASN A 35 12.01 -5.88 23.84
C ASN A 35 12.87 -7.09 24.19
N SER A 36 13.61 -7.62 23.21
CA SER A 36 14.53 -8.74 23.44
C SER A 36 15.62 -8.36 24.43
N ARG A 37 16.16 -7.15 24.32
CA ARG A 37 17.16 -6.62 25.26
C ARG A 37 16.59 -6.43 26.66
N ILE A 38 15.38 -5.87 26.78
CA ILE A 38 14.67 -5.77 28.07
C ILE A 38 14.53 -7.14 28.71
N GLY A 39 14.02 -8.14 27.97
CA GLY A 39 13.85 -9.49 28.50
C GLY A 39 15.18 -10.15 28.91
N GLN A 40 16.28 -9.87 28.20
CA GLN A 40 17.61 -10.32 28.62
C GLN A 40 18.05 -9.66 29.94
N ILE A 41 17.87 -8.35 30.08
CA ILE A 41 18.22 -7.60 31.30
C ILE A 41 17.39 -8.12 32.47
N GLU A 42 16.09 -8.28 32.29
CA GLU A 42 15.17 -8.80 33.32
C GLU A 42 15.55 -10.20 33.77
N ARG A 43 15.83 -11.13 32.84
CA ARG A 43 16.30 -12.49 33.20
C ARG A 43 17.64 -12.49 33.92
N SER A 44 18.48 -11.50 33.65
CA SER A 44 19.78 -11.37 34.31
C SER A 44 19.70 -10.78 35.74
N ILE A 45 18.52 -10.36 36.18
CA ILE A 45 18.27 -9.96 37.57
C ILE A 45 17.92 -11.23 38.35
N THR A 46 18.84 -11.63 39.22
CA THR A 46 18.72 -12.81 40.09
C THR A 46 18.69 -12.40 41.56
N LYS A 47 18.41 -13.35 42.46
CA LYS A 47 18.43 -13.11 43.92
C LYS A 47 19.77 -12.61 44.46
N SER A 48 20.87 -12.87 43.74
CA SER A 48 22.23 -12.41 44.09
C SER A 48 22.59 -11.04 43.48
N THR A 49 21.70 -10.43 42.71
CA THR A 49 21.95 -9.12 42.10
C THR A 49 21.94 -8.02 43.16
N SER A 50 23.05 -7.28 43.27
CA SER A 50 23.15 -6.18 44.23
C SER A 50 22.16 -5.05 43.93
N LEU A 51 21.80 -4.26 44.95
CA LEU A 51 20.88 -3.14 44.80
C LEU A 51 21.38 -2.09 43.78
N ASN A 52 22.69 -1.82 43.74
CA ASN A 52 23.28 -0.87 42.80
C ASN A 52 23.23 -1.39 41.35
N THR A 53 23.48 -2.68 41.16
CA THR A 53 23.33 -3.34 39.86
C THR A 53 21.87 -3.36 39.41
N LEU A 54 20.94 -3.62 40.34
CA LEU A 54 19.51 -3.60 40.08
C LEU A 54 19.05 -2.22 39.59
N LYS A 55 19.44 -1.14 40.27
CA LYS A 55 19.14 0.24 39.85
C LYS A 55 19.66 0.52 38.44
N SER A 56 20.89 0.13 38.15
CA SER A 56 21.52 0.35 36.83
C SER A 56 20.78 -0.40 35.72
N LYS A 57 20.44 -1.67 35.95
CA LYS A 57 19.66 -2.49 35.02
C LYS A 57 18.25 -1.96 34.81
N SER A 58 17.58 -1.54 35.88
CA SER A 58 16.25 -0.93 35.81
C SER A 58 16.26 0.37 35.00
N ALA A 59 17.28 1.22 35.16
CA ALA A 59 17.45 2.41 34.34
C ALA A 59 17.68 2.08 32.86
N GLU A 60 18.40 0.99 32.53
CA GLU A 60 18.54 0.52 31.15
C GLU A 60 17.20 0.06 30.56
N VAL A 61 16.40 -0.68 31.32
CA VAL A 61 15.03 -1.08 30.94
C VAL A 61 14.16 0.15 30.66
N GLN A 62 14.16 1.14 31.57
CA GLN A 62 13.38 2.37 31.37
C GLN A 62 13.79 3.14 30.11
N ARG A 63 15.09 3.24 29.82
CA ARG A 63 15.58 3.87 28.58
C ARG A 63 15.06 3.12 27.36
N LYS A 64 15.14 1.79 27.35
CA LYS A 64 14.64 0.95 26.24
C LYS A 64 13.12 1.03 26.10
N GLN A 65 12.38 1.11 27.20
CA GLN A 65 10.94 1.33 27.18
C GLN A 65 10.58 2.69 26.56
N GLY A 66 11.34 3.74 26.88
CA GLY A 66 11.20 5.04 26.25
C GLY A 66 11.51 5.03 24.75
N GLU A 67 12.51 4.25 24.31
CA GLU A 67 12.79 4.03 22.88
C GLU A 67 11.60 3.33 22.19
N ILE A 68 11.03 2.29 22.80
CA ILE A 68 9.84 1.59 22.29
C ILE A 68 8.67 2.55 22.13
N ALA A 69 8.38 3.40 23.12
CA ALA A 69 7.31 4.38 23.02
C ALA A 69 7.50 5.32 21.82
N LYS A 70 8.73 5.79 21.56
CA LYS A 70 9.04 6.61 20.38
C LYS A 70 8.86 5.84 19.07
N ILE A 71 9.23 4.56 19.04
CA ILE A 71 9.03 3.70 17.87
C ILE A 71 7.54 3.50 17.60
N GLN A 72 6.73 3.30 18.63
CA GLN A 72 5.28 3.13 18.50
C GLN A 72 4.61 4.40 17.94
N VAL A 73 5.02 5.59 18.38
CA VAL A 73 4.54 6.85 17.79
C VAL A 73 4.90 6.93 16.29
N LYS A 74 6.15 6.64 15.93
CA LYS A 74 6.57 6.61 14.52
C LYS A 74 5.79 5.60 13.68
N LYS A 75 5.51 4.42 14.23
CA LYS A 75 4.68 3.40 13.56
C LYS A 75 3.27 3.91 13.35
N ALA A 76 2.66 4.56 14.35
CA ALA A 76 1.33 5.15 14.22
C ALA A 76 1.27 6.21 13.11
N ASP A 77 2.29 7.07 13.02
CA ASP A 77 2.40 8.06 11.94
C ASP A 77 2.54 7.39 10.57
N LEU A 78 3.37 6.35 10.46
CA LEU A 78 3.50 5.55 9.23
C LEU A 78 2.17 4.89 8.84
N TYR A 79 1.43 4.30 9.78
CA TYR A 79 0.11 3.73 9.52
C TYR A 79 -0.92 4.78 9.07
N LYS A 80 -0.87 5.99 9.64
CA LYS A 80 -1.71 7.10 9.19
C LYS A 80 -1.39 7.49 7.74
N THR A 81 -0.10 7.55 7.39
CA THR A 81 0.31 7.83 6.00
C THR A 81 -0.08 6.70 5.04
N LEU A 82 0.06 5.43 5.47
CA LEU A 82 -0.35 4.26 4.71
C LEU A 82 -1.84 4.32 4.38
N SER A 83 -2.69 4.52 5.40
CA SER A 83 -4.14 4.62 5.22
C SER A 83 -4.52 5.76 4.25
N GLY A 84 -3.84 6.90 4.34
CA GLY A 84 -4.03 8.00 3.39
C GLY A 84 -3.70 7.61 1.94
N LYS A 85 -2.59 6.91 1.72
CA LYS A 85 -2.15 6.45 0.40
C LYS A 85 -3.03 5.33 -0.16
N GLU A 86 -3.48 4.40 0.68
CA GLU A 86 -4.44 3.36 0.30
C GLU A 86 -5.79 3.96 -0.10
N GLY A 87 -6.26 4.97 0.62
CA GLY A 87 -7.46 5.72 0.26
C GLY A 87 -7.34 6.43 -1.09
N GLN A 88 -6.17 7.01 -1.38
CA GLN A 88 -5.88 7.59 -2.70
C GLN A 88 -5.87 6.50 -3.79
N LEU A 89 -5.19 5.39 -3.55
CA LEU A 89 -5.13 4.26 -4.47
C LEU A 89 -6.53 3.73 -4.80
N LEU A 90 -7.40 3.61 -3.81
CA LEU A 90 -8.77 3.16 -4.00
C LEU A 90 -9.55 4.11 -4.93
N LYS A 91 -9.45 5.42 -4.71
CA LYS A 91 -10.09 6.42 -5.58
C LYS A 91 -9.60 6.32 -7.02
N VAL A 92 -8.28 6.23 -7.22
CA VAL A 92 -7.68 6.12 -8.56
C VAL A 92 -8.10 4.82 -9.25
N LYS A 93 -8.22 3.70 -8.51
CA LYS A 93 -8.75 2.44 -9.06
C LYS A 93 -10.22 2.55 -9.46
N GLN A 94 -11.05 3.24 -8.68
CA GLN A 94 -12.45 3.48 -9.05
C GLN A 94 -12.55 4.34 -10.31
N ASP A 95 -11.69 5.36 -10.44
CA ASP A 95 -11.63 6.21 -11.63
C ASP A 95 -11.18 5.42 -12.87
N LEU A 96 -10.22 4.50 -12.71
CA LEU A 96 -9.81 3.58 -13.77
C LEU A 96 -10.98 2.75 -14.29
N LEU A 97 -11.72 2.10 -13.39
CA LEU A 97 -12.86 1.26 -13.74
C LEU A 97 -13.93 2.04 -14.52
N LYS A 98 -14.23 3.27 -14.07
CA LYS A 98 -15.19 4.15 -14.76
C LYS A 98 -14.71 4.51 -16.16
N GLU A 99 -13.42 4.78 -16.34
CA GLU A 99 -12.87 5.17 -17.63
C GLU A 99 -12.77 3.97 -18.60
N GLU A 100 -12.41 2.79 -18.10
CA GLU A 100 -12.43 1.54 -18.86
C GLU A 100 -13.86 1.16 -19.32
N GLU A 101 -14.87 1.37 -18.47
CA GLU A 101 -16.27 1.18 -18.85
C GLU A 101 -16.72 2.13 -19.96
N LYS A 102 -16.33 3.41 -19.88
CA LYS A 102 -16.64 4.39 -20.93
C LYS A 102 -15.98 3.99 -22.25
N GLU A 103 -14.70 3.60 -22.21
CA GLU A 103 -13.99 3.17 -23.42
C GLU A 103 -14.61 1.91 -24.02
N ARG A 104 -14.96 0.90 -23.21
CA ARG A 104 -15.71 -0.28 -23.71
C ARG A 104 -17.02 0.11 -24.37
N LYS A 105 -17.81 1.00 -23.77
CA LYS A 105 -19.09 1.45 -24.36
C LYS A 105 -18.88 2.18 -25.69
N LYS A 106 -17.81 2.97 -25.82
CA LYS A 106 -17.48 3.62 -27.10
C LYS A 106 -17.07 2.60 -28.16
N GLN A 107 -16.23 1.64 -27.79
CA GLN A 107 -15.77 0.57 -28.68
C GLN A 107 -16.94 -0.28 -29.19
N THR A 108 -17.86 -0.71 -28.33
CA THR A 108 -19.02 -1.50 -28.77
C THR A 108 -19.91 -0.73 -29.75
N ILE A 109 -20.13 0.57 -29.51
CA ILE A 109 -20.90 1.42 -30.43
C ILE A 109 -20.16 1.61 -31.76
N ALA A 110 -18.84 1.79 -31.74
CA ALA A 110 -18.02 1.90 -32.94
C ALA A 110 -18.07 0.60 -33.76
N ASP A 111 -17.86 -0.54 -33.11
CA ASP A 111 -17.92 -1.87 -33.73
C ASP A 111 -19.29 -2.16 -34.33
N GLU A 112 -20.38 -1.80 -33.64
CA GLU A 112 -21.74 -1.98 -34.15
C GLU A 112 -22.01 -1.10 -35.37
N ARG A 113 -21.49 0.14 -35.39
CA ARG A 113 -21.56 1.04 -36.54
C ARG A 113 -20.77 0.50 -37.73
N GLU A 114 -19.58 -0.03 -37.51
CA GLU A 114 -18.78 -0.66 -38.55
C GLU A 114 -19.45 -1.91 -39.11
N ARG A 115 -19.98 -2.79 -38.26
CA ARG A 115 -20.75 -3.97 -38.67
C ARG A 115 -22.00 -3.60 -39.48
N LYS A 116 -22.70 -2.53 -39.11
CA LYS A 116 -23.87 -2.03 -39.85
C LYS A 116 -23.47 -1.47 -41.23
N LYS A 117 -22.34 -0.79 -41.34
CA LYS A 117 -21.80 -0.29 -42.63
C LYS A 117 -21.41 -1.45 -43.55
N THR A 118 -20.58 -2.38 -43.07
CA THR A 118 -20.14 -3.54 -43.86
C THR A 118 -21.31 -4.41 -44.33
N CYS A 119 -22.34 -4.60 -43.50
CA CYS A 119 -23.55 -5.33 -43.88
C CYS A 119 -24.37 -4.59 -44.96
N ARG A 120 -24.46 -3.25 -44.88
CA ARG A 120 -25.11 -2.42 -45.92
C ARG A 120 -24.36 -2.47 -47.24
N ASP A 121 -23.04 -2.35 -47.19
CA ASP A 121 -22.20 -2.35 -48.39
C ASP A 121 -22.23 -3.72 -49.08
N ARG A 122 -22.17 -4.81 -48.31
CA ARG A 122 -22.33 -6.17 -48.81
C ARG A 122 -23.69 -6.37 -49.51
N LYS A 123 -24.79 -5.90 -48.91
CA LYS A 123 -26.13 -5.96 -49.53
C LYS A 123 -26.24 -5.14 -50.83
N LYS A 124 -25.54 -4.01 -50.93
CA LYS A 124 -25.48 -3.21 -52.18
C LYS A 124 -24.70 -3.92 -53.28
N THR A 125 -23.59 -4.58 -52.95
CA THR A 125 -22.82 -5.35 -53.93
C THR A 125 -23.59 -6.54 -54.48
N THR A 126 -24.35 -7.25 -53.65
CA THR A 126 -25.16 -8.40 -54.12
C THR A 126 -26.34 -7.97 -54.99
N LYS A 127 -26.94 -6.79 -54.74
CA LYS A 127 -28.02 -6.23 -55.58
C LYS A 127 -27.56 -5.66 -56.92
N ARG A 128 -26.26 -5.37 -57.09
CA ARG A 128 -25.69 -4.87 -58.36
C ARG A 128 -25.18 -5.98 -59.27
N ALA A 129 -25.10 -7.22 -58.76
CA ALA A 129 -24.60 -8.39 -59.47
C ALA A 129 -25.72 -9.29 -60.03
N ASN A 130 -26.99 -8.98 -59.72
CA ASN A 130 -28.19 -9.53 -60.34
C ASN A 130 -28.85 -8.44 -61.18
#